data_AF-M3BYT1-F1
#
_entry.id   AF-M3BYT1-F1
#
_cell.length_a   1.000
_cell.length_b   1.000
_cell.length_c   1.000
_cell.angle_alpha   90.00
_cell.angle_beta   90.00
_cell.angle_gamma   90.00
#
_symmetry.space_group_name_H-M   'P 1'
#
loop_
_entity.id
_entity.type
_entity.pdbx_description
1 polymer ?
#
loop_
_entity_poly.entity_id
_entity_poly.type
_entity_poly.pdbx_seq_one_letter_code
_entity_poly.pdbx_strand_id
1 'polypeptide(L)'
;MATPNVDTSAVTLAMLEDRLQRLQYAINGDDVHRPAAEQSNDLPPKASAAARLRTLERTLKALTIRSHAVSDILQIHQQYPELFHPTDEKTVPRTLHPASLAHLILAHENLYKATSAQLSTLHDNSTIPDTAPLVKLIGLEPRIARVEAKQIEQAREFAELRLRSTRLLEDWYRTGVLDMGEKWADWEERLRDCEIMVRRKEAAKKREEGML
;
A
#
# COMPACT_ATOMS: atom_id res chain seq x y z
N MET A 1 -64.25 -4.40 -10.47
CA MET A 1 -63.93 -5.14 -9.24
C MET A 1 -63.12 -6.36 -9.63
N ALA A 2 -61.79 -6.21 -9.62
CA ALA A 2 -60.85 -7.18 -10.17
C ALA A 2 -60.47 -8.23 -9.12
N THR A 3 -60.36 -9.47 -9.55
CA THR A 3 -60.23 -10.69 -8.75
C THR A 3 -58.82 -10.88 -8.18
N PRO A 4 -58.58 -10.67 -6.87
CA PRO A 4 -57.24 -10.86 -6.26
C PRO A 4 -56.78 -12.33 -6.20
N ASN A 5 -57.63 -13.27 -6.61
CA ASN A 5 -57.33 -14.71 -6.64
C ASN A 5 -56.61 -15.18 -7.91
N VAL A 6 -56.72 -14.43 -9.01
CA VAL A 6 -56.09 -14.81 -10.29
C VAL A 6 -54.58 -14.53 -10.25
N ASP A 7 -54.19 -13.44 -9.58
CA ASP A 7 -52.78 -13.06 -9.47
C ASP A 7 -51.99 -13.99 -8.51
N THR A 8 -52.62 -14.46 -7.42
CA THR A 8 -51.99 -15.39 -6.47
C THR A 8 -51.85 -16.81 -7.02
N SER A 9 -52.84 -17.28 -7.79
CA SER A 9 -52.76 -18.56 -8.50
C SER A 9 -51.71 -18.53 -9.61
N ALA A 10 -51.55 -17.41 -10.33
CA ALA A 10 -50.49 -17.25 -11.33
C ALA A 10 -49.08 -17.27 -10.71
N VAL A 11 -48.89 -16.57 -9.58
CA VAL A 11 -47.59 -16.55 -8.86
C VAL A 11 -47.23 -17.93 -8.32
N THR A 12 -48.18 -18.67 -7.74
CA THR A 12 -47.91 -20.01 -7.21
C THR A 12 -47.62 -21.02 -8.33
N LEU A 13 -48.28 -20.91 -9.48
CA LEU A 13 -47.96 -21.71 -10.67
C LEU A 13 -46.55 -21.42 -11.21
N ALA A 14 -46.16 -20.14 -11.29
CA ALA A 14 -44.81 -19.76 -11.72
C ALA A 14 -43.73 -20.28 -10.77
N MET A 15 -43.96 -20.25 -9.45
CA MET A 15 -43.04 -20.83 -8.48
C MET A 15 -42.96 -22.37 -8.58
N LEU A 16 -44.08 -23.03 -8.88
CA LEU A 16 -44.12 -24.47 -9.13
C LEU A 16 -43.37 -24.84 -10.41
N GLU A 17 -43.51 -24.03 -11.46
CA GLU A 17 -42.80 -24.21 -12.72
C GLU A 17 -41.29 -24.04 -12.55
N ASP A 18 -40.83 -22.97 -11.89
CA ASP A 18 -39.40 -22.78 -11.58
C ASP A 18 -38.85 -23.93 -10.73
N ARG A 19 -39.62 -24.40 -9.73
CA ARG A 19 -39.23 -25.58 -8.94
C ARG A 19 -39.19 -26.86 -9.77
N LEU A 20 -40.13 -27.09 -10.68
CA LEU A 20 -40.13 -28.24 -11.56
C LEU A 20 -38.98 -28.20 -12.55
N GLN A 21 -38.67 -27.03 -13.12
CA GLN A 21 -37.51 -26.82 -13.98
C GLN A 21 -36.21 -27.11 -13.23
N ARG A 22 -36.08 -26.65 -11.97
CA ARG A 22 -34.92 -26.95 -11.11
C ARG A 22 -34.82 -28.43 -10.77
N LEU A 23 -35.93 -29.11 -10.47
CA LEU A 23 -35.94 -30.55 -10.23
C LEU A 23 -35.57 -31.33 -11.49
N GLN A 24 -36.09 -30.90 -12.64
CA GLN A 24 -35.76 -31.49 -13.93
C GLN A 24 -34.28 -31.30 -14.26
N TYR A 25 -33.71 -30.13 -13.96
CA TYR A 25 -32.28 -29.84 -14.08
C TYR A 25 -31.45 -30.69 -13.11
N ALA A 26 -31.87 -30.83 -11.85
CA ALA A 26 -31.17 -31.65 -10.86
C ALA A 26 -31.15 -33.14 -11.23
N ILE A 27 -32.23 -33.67 -11.80
CA ILE A 27 -32.36 -35.09 -12.16
C ILE A 27 -31.63 -35.40 -13.46
N ASN A 28 -31.72 -34.52 -14.46
CA ASN A 28 -31.16 -34.77 -15.79
C ASN A 28 -29.76 -34.18 -15.97
N GLY A 29 -29.37 -33.23 -15.12
CA GLY A 29 -28.13 -32.47 -15.25
C GLY A 29 -28.17 -31.48 -16.41
N ASP A 30 -27.06 -30.76 -16.58
CA ASP A 30 -26.82 -29.91 -17.74
C ASP A 30 -26.36 -30.77 -18.93
N ASP A 31 -27.02 -30.65 -20.08
CA ASP A 31 -26.63 -31.37 -21.30
C ASP A 31 -25.36 -30.76 -21.95
N VAL A 32 -24.89 -29.58 -21.48
CA VAL A 32 -23.76 -28.82 -22.05
C VAL A 32 -22.38 -29.46 -21.83
N HIS A 33 -22.16 -30.20 -20.73
CA HIS A 33 -20.86 -30.83 -20.42
C HIS A 33 -20.69 -32.24 -20.99
N ARG A 34 -21.58 -32.68 -21.88
CA ARG A 34 -21.51 -34.03 -22.45
C ARG A 34 -20.36 -34.13 -23.47
N PRO A 35 -19.43 -35.10 -23.31
CA PRO A 35 -18.38 -35.32 -24.30
C PRO A 35 -19.01 -35.63 -25.67
N ALA A 36 -18.45 -35.07 -26.73
CA ALA A 36 -19.00 -35.08 -28.10
C ALA A 36 -19.33 -36.48 -28.68
N ALA A 37 -18.87 -37.57 -28.04
CA ALA A 37 -19.15 -38.94 -28.45
C ALA A 37 -20.60 -39.40 -28.18
N GLU A 38 -21.35 -38.72 -27.30
CA GLU A 38 -22.72 -39.11 -26.91
C GLU A 38 -23.80 -38.13 -27.41
N GLN A 39 -23.44 -37.25 -28.36
CA GLN A 39 -24.32 -36.25 -28.97
C GLN A 39 -24.99 -36.75 -30.27
N SER A 40 -24.68 -37.96 -30.73
CA SER A 40 -25.41 -38.58 -31.83
C SER A 40 -26.82 -38.97 -31.38
N ASN A 41 -27.83 -38.46 -32.10
CA ASN A 41 -29.28 -38.62 -31.86
C ASN A 41 -29.84 -40.06 -31.83
N ASP A 42 -28.98 -41.09 -31.79
CA ASP A 42 -29.37 -42.52 -31.91
C ASP A 42 -29.13 -43.35 -30.63
N LEU A 43 -29.00 -42.72 -29.45
CA LEU A 43 -29.00 -43.46 -28.18
C LEU A 43 -30.43 -43.66 -27.63
N PRO A 44 -30.71 -44.85 -27.04
CA PRO A 44 -32.02 -45.17 -26.48
C PRO A 44 -32.44 -44.15 -25.40
N PRO A 45 -33.75 -43.99 -25.14
CA PRO A 45 -34.26 -43.00 -24.19
C PRO A 45 -33.49 -43.05 -22.88
N LYS A 46 -33.05 -41.86 -22.39
CA LYS A 46 -32.32 -41.66 -21.13
C LYS A 46 -32.89 -42.65 -20.09
N ALA A 47 -32.11 -43.66 -19.72
CA ALA A 47 -32.57 -44.64 -18.73
C ALA A 47 -33.02 -43.87 -17.48
N SER A 48 -34.16 -44.26 -16.89
CA SER A 48 -34.72 -43.61 -15.70
C SER A 48 -33.62 -43.31 -14.68
N ALA A 49 -33.68 -42.17 -13.98
CA ALA A 49 -32.67 -41.79 -12.98
C ALA A 49 -32.40 -42.94 -11.98
N ALA A 50 -33.44 -43.70 -11.62
CA ALA A 50 -33.32 -44.89 -10.80
C ALA A 50 -32.48 -46.01 -11.45
N ALA A 51 -32.59 -46.21 -12.77
CA ALA A 51 -31.77 -47.18 -13.50
C ALA A 51 -30.30 -46.73 -13.54
N ARG A 52 -30.01 -45.44 -13.74
CA ARG A 52 -28.65 -44.88 -13.69
C ARG A 52 -28.03 -44.98 -12.30
N LEU A 53 -28.80 -44.72 -11.26
CA LEU A 53 -28.33 -44.92 -9.88
C LEU A 53 -28.01 -46.38 -9.60
N ARG A 54 -28.84 -47.32 -10.07
CA ARG A 54 -28.56 -48.76 -9.93
C ARG A 54 -27.33 -49.21 -10.70
N THR A 55 -27.07 -48.66 -11.88
CA THR A 55 -25.83 -48.98 -12.62
C THR A 55 -24.62 -48.44 -11.88
N LEU A 56 -24.67 -47.20 -11.39
CA LEU A 56 -23.60 -46.61 -10.57
C LEU A 56 -23.35 -47.42 -9.29
N GLU A 57 -24.41 -47.82 -8.59
CA GLU A 57 -24.32 -48.65 -7.39
C GLU A 57 -23.65 -50.00 -7.68
N ARG A 58 -24.00 -50.65 -8.80
CA ARG A 58 -23.33 -51.90 -9.21
C ARG A 58 -21.86 -51.67 -9.53
N THR A 59 -21.53 -50.59 -10.23
CA THR A 59 -20.12 -50.26 -10.54
C THR A 59 -19.32 -49.92 -9.29
N LEU A 60 -19.93 -49.22 -8.33
CA LEU A 60 -19.33 -48.89 -7.05
C LEU A 60 -19.10 -50.16 -6.23
N LYS A 61 -20.09 -51.06 -6.14
CA LYS A 61 -19.95 -52.37 -5.50
C LYS A 61 -18.84 -53.23 -6.15
N ALA A 62 -18.71 -53.18 -7.47
CA ALA A 62 -17.60 -53.83 -8.16
C ALA A 62 -16.25 -53.18 -7.82
N LEU A 63 -16.22 -51.86 -7.67
CA LEU A 63 -15.01 -51.10 -7.35
C LEU A 63 -14.57 -51.28 -5.88
N THR A 64 -15.50 -51.42 -4.94
CA THR A 64 -15.21 -51.69 -3.52
C THR A 64 -14.55 -53.05 -3.33
N ILE A 65 -14.93 -54.05 -4.14
CA ILE A 65 -14.29 -55.37 -4.11
C ILE A 65 -12.87 -55.30 -4.68
N ARG A 66 -12.64 -54.42 -5.66
CA ARG A 66 -11.35 -54.30 -6.38
C ARG A 66 -10.34 -53.37 -5.70
N SER A 67 -10.79 -52.37 -4.94
CA SER A 67 -9.92 -51.35 -4.33
C SER A 67 -10.19 -51.22 -2.83
N HIS A 68 -9.17 -51.53 -2.03
CA HIS A 68 -9.21 -51.43 -0.58
C HIS A 68 -9.47 -49.98 -0.11
N ALA A 69 -8.87 -48.99 -0.77
CA ALA A 69 -9.05 -47.58 -0.43
C ALA A 69 -10.52 -47.12 -0.53
N VAL A 70 -11.27 -47.64 -1.50
CA VAL A 70 -12.71 -47.31 -1.64
C VAL A 70 -13.53 -47.98 -0.54
N SER A 71 -13.16 -49.19 -0.13
CA SER A 71 -13.75 -49.84 1.05
C SER A 71 -13.47 -49.04 2.33
N ASP A 72 -12.25 -48.54 2.50
CA ASP A 72 -11.86 -47.77 3.70
C ASP A 72 -12.61 -46.45 3.78
N ILE A 73 -12.75 -45.72 2.67
CA ILE A 73 -13.54 -44.48 2.62
C ILE A 73 -15.00 -44.74 2.97
N LEU A 74 -15.59 -45.85 2.49
CA LEU A 74 -16.97 -46.20 2.86
C LEU A 74 -17.10 -46.57 4.34
N GLN A 75 -16.11 -47.24 4.92
CA GLN A 75 -16.08 -47.53 6.35
C GLN A 75 -15.96 -46.23 7.17
N ILE A 76 -15.10 -45.31 6.74
CA ILE A 76 -14.94 -43.99 7.38
C ILE A 76 -16.25 -43.19 7.28
N HIS A 77 -16.89 -43.18 6.12
CA HIS A 77 -18.18 -42.54 5.93
C HIS A 77 -19.26 -43.14 6.84
N GLN A 78 -19.26 -44.46 7.03
CA GLN A 78 -20.22 -45.15 7.89
C GLN A 78 -19.94 -44.91 9.39
N GLN A 79 -18.67 -44.87 9.80
CA GLN A 79 -18.27 -44.62 11.19
C GLN A 79 -18.40 -43.15 11.58
N TYR A 80 -18.19 -42.25 10.62
CA TYR A 80 -18.17 -40.80 10.85
C TYR A 80 -19.00 -40.06 9.79
N PRO A 81 -20.34 -40.18 9.84
CA PRO A 81 -21.21 -39.43 8.93
C PRO A 81 -21.07 -37.91 9.10
N GLU A 82 -20.68 -37.46 10.30
CA GLU A 82 -20.44 -36.05 10.67
C GLU A 82 -19.25 -35.41 9.92
N LEU A 83 -18.34 -36.19 9.34
CA LEU A 83 -17.20 -35.66 8.58
C LEU A 83 -17.60 -35.18 7.17
N PHE A 84 -18.69 -35.72 6.62
CA PHE A 84 -19.12 -35.48 5.24
C PHE A 84 -20.42 -34.68 5.13
N HIS A 85 -21.16 -34.56 6.23
CA HIS A 85 -22.26 -33.63 6.34
C HIS A 85 -21.72 -32.39 7.06
N PRO A 86 -21.65 -31.21 6.40
CA PRO A 86 -21.33 -29.99 7.12
C PRO A 86 -22.38 -29.82 8.22
N THR A 87 -21.96 -29.90 9.48
CA THR A 87 -22.82 -29.63 10.63
C THR A 87 -23.53 -28.30 10.40
N ASP A 88 -24.85 -28.30 10.55
CA ASP A 88 -25.71 -27.14 10.36
C ASP A 88 -25.11 -25.94 11.11
N GLU A 89 -24.87 -24.82 10.43
CA GLU A 89 -24.14 -23.64 10.94
C GLU A 89 -24.72 -23.08 12.25
N LYS A 90 -25.95 -23.49 12.58
CA LYS A 90 -26.72 -23.09 13.77
C LYS A 90 -26.54 -24.02 14.97
N THR A 91 -25.90 -25.17 14.79
CA THR A 91 -25.65 -26.12 15.89
C THR A 91 -24.30 -25.84 16.53
N VAL A 92 -24.32 -25.28 17.74
CA VAL A 92 -23.09 -25.01 18.51
C VAL A 92 -22.35 -26.34 18.72
N PRO A 93 -21.07 -26.44 18.33
CA PRO A 93 -20.30 -27.67 18.47
C PRO A 93 -20.30 -28.13 19.93
N ARG A 94 -20.89 -29.30 20.21
CA ARG A 94 -20.89 -29.95 21.54
C ARG A 94 -19.58 -30.68 21.85
N THR A 95 -18.51 -30.43 21.09
CA THR A 95 -17.23 -31.13 21.20
C THR A 95 -16.46 -30.80 22.47
N LEU A 96 -16.78 -29.68 23.13
CA LEU A 96 -16.15 -29.24 24.37
C LEU A 96 -17.18 -29.06 25.49
N HIS A 97 -16.82 -29.48 26.70
CA HIS A 97 -17.61 -29.24 27.91
C HIS A 97 -17.73 -27.73 28.16
N PRO A 98 -18.91 -27.19 28.55
CA PRO A 98 -19.14 -25.74 28.69
C PRO A 98 -18.16 -25.02 29.62
N ALA A 99 -17.65 -25.69 30.66
CA ALA A 99 -16.63 -25.12 31.54
C ALA A 99 -15.30 -24.85 30.79
N SER A 100 -14.91 -25.74 29.88
CA SER A 100 -13.70 -25.58 29.06
C SER A 100 -13.83 -24.42 28.07
N LEU A 101 -15.04 -24.20 27.52
CA LEU A 101 -15.33 -23.04 26.67
C LEU A 101 -15.25 -21.73 27.47
N ALA A 102 -15.82 -21.69 28.68
CA ALA A 102 -15.73 -20.51 29.54
C ALA A 102 -14.27 -20.18 29.87
N HIS A 103 -13.44 -21.17 30.20
CA HIS A 103 -12.01 -20.97 30.42
C HIS A 103 -11.27 -20.47 29.18
N LEU A 104 -11.60 -20.99 28.00
CA LEU A 104 -11.00 -20.53 26.74
C LEU A 104 -11.37 -19.06 26.47
N ILE A 105 -12.64 -18.70 26.64
CA ILE A 105 -13.10 -17.32 26.46
C ILE A 105 -12.40 -16.38 27.44
N LEU A 106 -12.27 -16.77 28.71
CA LEU A 106 -11.59 -15.98 29.73
C LEU A 106 -10.09 -15.85 29.45
N ALA A 107 -9.44 -16.92 28.99
CA ALA A 107 -8.03 -16.89 28.58
C ALA A 107 -7.78 -15.95 27.40
N HIS A 108 -8.74 -15.82 26.48
CA HIS A 108 -8.64 -14.99 25.28
C HIS A 108 -9.40 -13.65 25.40
N GLU A 109 -9.91 -13.29 26.57
CA GLU A 109 -10.74 -12.10 26.80
C GLU A 109 -10.05 -10.80 26.35
N ASN A 110 -8.77 -10.67 26.70
CA ASN A 110 -7.96 -9.51 26.31
C ASN A 110 -7.78 -9.40 24.80
N LEU A 111 -7.66 -10.54 24.10
CA LEU A 111 -7.55 -10.55 22.64
C LEU A 111 -8.85 -10.11 22.00
N TYR A 112 -10.00 -10.60 22.47
CA TYR A 112 -11.30 -10.17 21.94
C TYR A 112 -11.57 -8.68 22.18
N LYS A 113 -11.21 -8.17 23.36
CA LYS A 113 -11.33 -6.74 23.68
C LYS A 113 -10.39 -5.89 22.81
N ALA A 114 -9.15 -6.33 22.63
CA ALA A 114 -8.18 -5.63 21.80
C ALA A 114 -8.58 -5.62 20.32
N THR A 115 -9.01 -6.76 19.76
CA THR A 115 -9.44 -6.83 18.35
C THR A 115 -10.75 -6.09 18.11
N SER A 116 -11.69 -6.10 19.06
CA SER A 116 -12.91 -5.30 18.99
C SER A 116 -12.61 -3.80 18.98
N ALA A 117 -11.71 -3.33 19.87
CA ALA A 117 -11.27 -1.94 19.85
C ALA A 117 -10.54 -1.58 18.54
N GLN A 118 -9.69 -2.47 18.02
CA GLN A 118 -9.04 -2.30 16.72
C GLN A 118 -10.04 -2.26 15.56
N LEU A 119 -11.08 -3.09 15.58
CA LEU A 119 -12.14 -3.06 14.56
C LEU A 119 -13.00 -1.81 14.66
N SER A 120 -13.34 -1.36 15.88
CA SER A 120 -14.06 -0.09 16.07
C SER A 120 -13.23 1.08 15.57
N THR A 121 -11.95 1.14 15.94
CA THR A 121 -11.06 2.20 15.43
C THR A 121 -10.89 2.12 13.92
N LEU A 122 -10.80 0.93 13.32
CA LEU A 122 -10.79 0.79 11.88
C LEU A 122 -12.11 1.19 11.25
N HIS A 123 -13.26 0.91 11.87
CA HIS A 123 -14.57 1.30 11.40
C HIS A 123 -14.74 2.82 11.43
N ASP A 124 -14.38 3.45 12.55
CA ASP A 124 -14.41 4.89 12.76
C ASP A 124 -13.43 5.64 11.83
N ASN A 125 -12.28 5.02 11.53
CA ASN A 125 -11.27 5.55 10.59
C ASN A 125 -11.41 4.98 9.16
N SER A 126 -12.48 4.23 8.84
CA SER A 126 -12.65 3.55 7.52
C SER A 126 -13.08 4.49 6.40
N THR A 127 -13.17 5.80 6.68
CA THR A 127 -13.18 6.78 5.60
C THR A 127 -11.83 6.70 4.92
N ILE A 128 -11.77 5.89 3.86
CA ILE A 128 -10.70 5.92 2.87
C ILE A 128 -10.41 7.40 2.64
N PRO A 129 -9.21 7.89 3.00
CA PRO A 129 -8.93 9.31 3.01
C PRO A 129 -9.26 9.87 1.63
N ASP A 130 -9.94 11.01 1.61
CA ASP A 130 -10.35 11.67 0.37
C ASP A 130 -9.16 11.72 -0.59
N THR A 131 -9.35 11.20 -1.81
CA THR A 131 -8.29 11.11 -2.82
C THR A 131 -8.04 12.46 -3.46
N ALA A 132 -8.94 13.44 -3.30
CA ALA A 132 -8.81 14.78 -3.85
C ALA A 132 -7.52 15.53 -3.43
N PRO A 133 -7.11 15.59 -2.15
CA PRO A 133 -5.83 16.18 -1.76
C PRO A 133 -4.61 15.46 -2.36
N LEU A 134 -4.65 14.14 -2.49
CA LEU A 134 -3.56 13.35 -3.08
C LEU A 134 -3.42 13.63 -4.58
N VAL A 135 -4.54 13.71 -5.30
CA VAL A 135 -4.56 14.11 -6.71
C VAL A 135 -4.05 15.54 -6.90
N LYS A 136 -4.40 16.47 -5.99
CA LYS A 136 -3.84 17.83 -5.99
C LYS A 136 -2.32 17.83 -5.77
N LEU A 137 -1.81 16.96 -4.92
CA LEU A 137 -0.37 16.79 -4.68
C LEU A 137 0.36 16.35 -5.95
N ILE A 138 -0.19 15.38 -6.68
CA ILE A 138 0.34 14.94 -7.97
C ILE A 138 0.29 16.09 -8.99
N GLY A 139 -0.80 16.87 -9.01
CA GLY A 139 -0.91 18.05 -9.87
C GLY A 139 0.13 19.16 -9.59
N LEU A 140 0.74 19.18 -8.40
CA LEU A 140 1.77 20.16 -8.02
C LEU A 140 3.18 19.76 -8.45
N GLU A 141 3.42 18.49 -8.77
CA GLU A 141 4.70 17.95 -9.23
C GLU A 141 5.38 18.78 -10.34
N PRO A 142 4.71 19.13 -11.45
CA PRO A 142 5.36 19.91 -12.50
C PRO A 142 5.72 21.33 -12.05
N ARG A 143 5.01 21.89 -11.07
CA ARG A 143 5.32 23.21 -10.52
C ARG A 143 6.56 23.15 -9.64
N ILE A 144 6.72 22.10 -8.85
CA ILE A 144 7.90 21.85 -8.02
C ILE A 144 9.13 21.68 -8.93
N ALA A 145 9.04 20.82 -9.95
CA ALA A 145 10.13 20.59 -10.89
C ALA A 145 10.60 21.87 -11.60
N ARG A 146 9.66 22.76 -11.99
CA ARG A 146 9.99 24.07 -12.59
C ARG A 146 10.72 24.99 -11.62
N VAL A 147 10.33 25.00 -10.34
CA VAL A 147 10.98 25.83 -9.32
C VAL A 147 12.36 25.29 -9.01
N GLU A 148 12.51 23.96 -8.90
CA GLU A 148 13.80 23.30 -8.68
C GLU A 148 14.79 23.61 -9.81
N ALA A 149 14.35 23.52 -11.08
CA ALA A 149 15.19 23.88 -12.22
C ALA A 149 15.70 25.34 -12.13
N LYS A 150 14.82 26.28 -11.76
CA LYS A 150 15.21 27.68 -11.54
C LYS A 150 16.16 27.84 -10.36
N GLN A 151 15.96 27.11 -9.26
CA GLN A 151 16.86 27.15 -8.11
C GLN A 151 18.26 26.65 -8.47
N ILE A 152 18.37 25.61 -9.29
CA ILE A 152 19.66 25.10 -9.77
C ILE A 152 20.35 26.14 -10.67
N GLU A 153 19.61 26.79 -11.57
CA GLU A 153 20.13 27.86 -12.41
C GLU A 153 20.63 29.05 -11.58
N GLN A 154 19.81 29.55 -10.66
CA GLN A 154 20.17 30.64 -9.75
C GLN A 154 21.38 30.27 -8.87
N ALA A 155 21.47 29.04 -8.39
CA ALA A 155 22.60 28.59 -7.59
C ALA A 155 23.92 28.63 -8.38
N ARG A 156 23.89 28.32 -9.68
CA ARG A 156 25.05 28.44 -10.58
C ARG A 156 25.44 29.88 -10.80
N GLU A 157 24.47 30.76 -11.08
CA GLU A 157 24.72 32.19 -11.24
C GLU A 157 25.31 32.81 -9.96
N PHE A 158 24.76 32.47 -8.79
CA PHE A 158 25.31 32.94 -7.52
C PHE A 158 26.72 32.44 -7.26
N ALA A 159 27.03 31.18 -7.61
CA ALA A 159 28.39 30.66 -7.48
C ALA A 159 29.37 31.43 -8.38
N GLU A 160 28.98 31.71 -9.63
CA GLU A 160 29.80 32.48 -10.56
C GLU A 160 29.99 33.93 -10.09
N LEU A 161 28.91 34.61 -9.68
CA LEU A 161 28.96 35.97 -9.17
C LEU A 161 29.83 36.07 -7.91
N ARG A 162 29.74 35.08 -7.01
CA ARG A 162 30.62 35.01 -5.83
C ARG A 162 32.08 34.91 -6.25
N LEU A 163 32.42 34.02 -7.18
CA LEU A 163 33.79 33.87 -7.67
C LEU A 163 34.32 35.16 -8.34
N ARG A 164 33.47 35.85 -9.11
CA ARG A 164 33.83 37.14 -9.72
C ARG A 164 34.04 38.22 -8.65
N SER A 165 33.16 38.28 -7.65
CA SER A 165 33.28 39.24 -6.54
C SER A 165 34.52 38.99 -5.68
N THR A 166 34.85 37.74 -5.38
CA THR A 166 36.05 37.42 -4.59
C THR A 166 37.31 37.83 -5.33
N ARG A 167 37.39 37.56 -6.63
CA ARG A 167 38.53 38.00 -7.46
C ARG A 167 38.67 39.53 -7.47
N LEU A 168 37.57 40.25 -7.66
CA LEU A 168 37.61 41.71 -7.66
C LEU A 168 38.01 42.28 -6.30
N LEU A 169 37.55 41.65 -5.21
CA LEU A 169 37.97 42.02 -3.86
C LEU A 169 39.46 41.71 -3.64
N GLU A 170 39.95 40.55 -4.06
CA GLU A 170 41.37 40.17 -3.99
C GLU A 170 42.25 41.18 -4.74
N ASP A 171 41.88 41.53 -5.96
CA ASP A 171 42.60 42.51 -6.78
C ASP A 171 42.60 43.91 -6.14
N TRP A 172 41.46 44.33 -5.58
CA TRP A 172 41.33 45.60 -4.88
C TRP A 172 42.13 45.61 -3.58
N TYR A 173 42.12 44.53 -2.79
CA TYR A 173 42.91 44.42 -1.58
C TYR A 173 44.40 44.46 -1.90
N ARG A 174 44.83 43.71 -2.92
CA ARG A 174 46.23 43.68 -3.34
C ARG A 174 46.70 45.06 -3.82
N THR A 175 46.02 45.62 -4.81
CA THR A 175 46.47 46.86 -5.46
C THR A 175 46.15 48.11 -4.64
N GLY A 176 44.97 48.13 -4.02
CA GLY A 176 44.45 49.30 -3.32
C GLY A 176 44.94 49.40 -1.89
N VAL A 177 45.00 48.28 -1.15
CA VAL A 177 45.35 48.30 0.27
C VAL A 177 46.83 47.97 0.47
N LEU A 178 47.32 46.86 -0.08
CA LEU A 178 48.71 46.44 0.14
C LEU A 178 49.70 47.35 -0.58
N ASP A 179 49.58 47.52 -1.90
CA ASP A 179 50.55 48.33 -2.66
C ASP A 179 50.53 49.80 -2.24
N MET A 180 49.36 50.36 -1.89
CA MET A 180 49.30 51.72 -1.36
C MET A 180 49.82 51.79 0.07
N GLY A 181 49.58 50.76 0.90
CA GLY A 181 50.13 50.67 2.25
C GLY A 181 51.66 50.67 2.25
N GLU A 182 52.29 49.92 1.34
CA GLU A 182 53.74 49.93 1.13
C GLU A 182 54.23 51.34 0.74
N LYS A 183 53.57 51.98 -0.23
CA LYS A 183 53.90 53.35 -0.62
C LYS A 183 53.73 54.33 0.55
N TRP A 184 52.65 54.23 1.32
CA TRP A 184 52.45 55.10 2.48
C TRP A 184 53.53 54.90 3.53
N ALA A 185 53.95 53.66 3.79
CA ALA A 185 55.04 53.35 4.70
C ALA A 185 56.37 53.96 4.22
N ASP A 186 56.71 53.83 2.94
CA ASP A 186 57.90 54.45 2.34
C ASP A 186 57.88 55.99 2.48
N TRP A 187 56.72 56.61 2.28
CA TRP A 187 56.55 58.05 2.43
C TRP A 187 56.68 58.49 3.89
N GLU A 188 56.13 57.72 4.82
CA GLU A 188 56.28 57.97 6.26
C GLU A 188 57.74 57.85 6.70
N GLU A 189 58.48 56.86 6.20
CA GLU A 189 59.92 56.72 6.48
C GLU A 189 60.71 57.93 5.98
N ARG A 190 60.49 58.35 4.72
CA ARG A 190 61.14 59.55 4.18
C ARG A 190 60.79 60.81 4.95
N LEU A 191 59.53 60.96 5.37
CA LEU A 191 59.09 62.09 6.17
C LEU A 191 59.77 62.09 7.54
N ARG A 192 59.90 60.92 8.17
CA ARG A 192 60.60 60.72 9.44
C ARG A 192 62.08 61.10 9.32
N ASP A 193 62.75 60.70 8.24
CA ASP A 193 64.13 61.09 7.97
C ASP A 193 64.29 62.61 7.80
N CYS A 194 63.38 63.23 7.04
CA CYS A 194 63.34 64.69 6.91
C CYS A 194 63.13 65.37 8.26
N GLU A 195 62.20 64.87 9.08
CA GLU A 195 61.92 65.39 10.41
C GLU A 195 63.16 65.28 11.33
N ILE A 196 63.85 64.14 11.32
CA ILE A 196 65.09 63.94 12.08
C ILE A 196 66.15 64.95 11.64
N MET A 197 66.31 65.18 10.33
CA MET A 197 67.26 66.15 9.79
C MET A 197 66.92 67.58 10.18
N VAL A 198 65.64 67.96 10.16
CA VAL A 198 65.16 69.28 10.62
C VAL A 198 65.44 69.44 12.11
N ARG A 199 65.05 68.48 12.95
CA ARG A 199 65.31 68.50 14.41
C ARG A 199 66.80 68.63 14.72
N ARG A 200 67.68 67.94 13.96
CA ARG A 200 69.15 68.06 14.11
C ARG A 200 69.64 69.47 13.78
N LYS A 201 69.17 70.07 12.67
CA LYS A 201 69.52 71.44 12.28
C LYS A 201 69.00 72.48 13.26
N GLU A 202 67.77 72.33 13.73
CA GLU A 202 67.19 73.20 14.75
C GLU A 202 67.96 73.10 16.08
N ALA A 203 68.36 71.90 16.50
CA ALA A 203 69.18 71.71 17.69
C ALA A 203 70.58 72.34 17.53
N ALA A 204 71.20 72.25 16.35
CA ALA A 204 72.46 72.91 16.06
C ALA A 204 72.31 74.44 16.13
N LYS A 205 71.28 74.99 15.48
CA LYS A 205 70.99 76.43 15.50
C LYS A 205 70.70 76.94 16.92
N LYS A 206 69.94 76.21 17.74
CA LYS A 206 69.71 76.58 19.15
C LYS A 206 70.99 76.55 19.99
N ARG A 207 71.96 75.67 19.70
CA ARG A 207 73.27 75.69 20.36
C ARG A 207 74.11 76.88 19.93
N GLU A 208 74.05 77.27 18.66
CA GLU A 208 74.71 78.48 18.16
C GLU A 208 74.09 79.75 18.76
N GLU A 209 72.76 79.82 18.83
CA GLU A 209 72.02 80.95 19.42
C GLU A 209 72.13 81.01 20.95
N GLY A 210 72.33 79.88 21.64
CA GLY A 210 72.57 79.84 23.09
C GLY A 210 74.05 80.01 23.50
N MET A 211 74.96 80.13 22.52
CA MET A 211 76.36 80.51 22.73
C MET A 211 76.63 82.00 22.44
N LEU A 212 75.59 82.77 22.11
CA LEU A 212 75.58 84.23 22.09
C LEU A 212 74.86 84.77 23.33
#